data_AF-A0A6N3J6S2-F1
#
_entry.id   AF-A0A6N3J6S2-F1
#
_cell.length_a   1.000
_cell.length_b   1.000
_cell.length_c   1.000
_cell.angle_alpha   90.00
_cell.angle_beta   90.00
_cell.angle_gamma   90.00
#
_symmetry.space_group_name_H-M   'P 1'
#
loop_
_entity.id
_entity.type
_entity.pdbx_description
1 polymer ?
#
loop_
_entity_poly.entity_id
_entity_poly.type
_entity_poly.pdbx_seq_one_letter_code
_entity_poly.pdbx_strand_id
1 'polypeptide(L)'
;MQIKSSIFPHQWLSSLPTLLCLSLLPLPASAFDASGGIASIFIILGLGGFTLLNLFLQGLFFWAGKYRSKRFTYGHVLSASLIPIISLVLALYDHRGWSDFALNFGIICVGTGLILLPLQLNKIDKVTNRNADWILSIGALILFLLSYLIPPLCFFTLVVAHICLASTPSKMPKLLSYLGLALGYTLLIYWLYQTVIMLQH
;
A
#
# COMPACT_ATOMS: atom_id res chain seq x y z
N MET A 1 44.63 24.23 49.14
CA MET A 1 43.85 25.42 48.73
C MET A 1 43.06 25.04 47.48
N GLN A 2 41.73 25.22 47.51
CA GLN A 2 40.72 25.02 46.45
C GLN A 2 40.51 23.58 45.90
N ILE A 3 39.42 22.84 46.17
CA ILE A 3 37.95 23.00 46.00
C ILE A 3 37.44 22.45 44.64
N LYS A 4 36.59 21.38 44.72
CA LYS A 4 35.40 20.98 43.89
C LYS A 4 35.53 20.97 42.35
N SER A 5 34.78 20.24 41.53
CA SER A 5 33.71 19.24 41.64
C SER A 5 33.43 18.74 40.20
N SER A 6 32.82 17.56 40.10
CA SER A 6 31.99 17.01 39.02
C SER A 6 31.39 17.97 37.98
N ILE A 7 31.16 17.50 36.74
CA ILE A 7 29.83 17.36 36.06
C ILE A 7 30.00 17.11 34.53
N PHE A 8 29.49 15.94 34.09
CA PHE A 8 28.94 15.49 32.78
C PHE A 8 29.33 16.12 31.41
N PRO A 9 29.46 15.30 30.34
CA PRO A 9 29.56 15.79 28.96
C PRO A 9 28.18 16.11 28.38
N HIS A 10 27.90 17.39 28.11
CA HIS A 10 26.70 17.84 27.41
C HIS A 10 26.98 17.85 25.89
N GLN A 11 26.84 16.69 25.22
CA GLN A 11 27.03 16.55 23.76
C GLN A 11 25.73 16.32 22.97
N TRP A 12 24.55 16.50 23.60
CA TRP A 12 23.26 16.09 23.04
C TRP A 12 22.37 17.20 22.44
N LEU A 13 22.85 18.45 22.32
CA LEU A 13 22.02 19.59 21.91
C LEU A 13 22.41 20.22 20.55
N SER A 14 23.45 19.73 19.87
CA SER A 14 23.93 20.32 18.61
C SER A 14 23.15 19.88 17.35
N SER A 15 22.25 18.90 17.46
CA SER A 15 21.46 18.36 16.34
C SER A 15 20.11 19.04 16.12
N LEU A 16 19.55 19.70 17.16
CA LEU A 16 18.27 20.42 17.05
C LEU A 16 18.35 21.69 16.18
N PRO A 17 19.37 22.58 16.33
CA PRO A 17 19.46 23.76 15.48
C PRO A 17 19.79 23.41 14.02
N THR A 18 20.52 22.31 13.77
CA THR A 18 20.82 21.83 12.41
C THR A 18 19.59 21.24 11.73
N LEU A 19 18.75 20.49 12.46
CA LEU A 19 17.44 20.04 11.99
C LEU A 19 16.48 21.22 11.74
N LEU A 20 16.50 22.24 12.62
CA LEU A 20 15.71 23.46 12.43
C LEU A 20 16.20 24.29 11.22
N CYS A 21 17.51 24.41 11.01
CA CYS A 21 18.08 25.10 9.85
C CYS A 21 17.79 24.37 8.53
N LEU A 22 17.74 23.03 8.51
CA LEU A 22 17.28 22.25 7.36
C LEU A 22 15.79 22.47 7.06
N SER A 23 14.96 22.74 8.08
CA SER A 23 13.54 23.06 7.92
C SER A 23 13.25 24.50 7.48
N LEU A 24 14.27 25.38 7.54
CA LEU A 24 14.17 26.81 7.22
C LEU A 24 14.74 27.17 5.85
N LEU A 25 15.15 26.19 5.03
CA LEU A 25 15.46 26.45 3.63
C LEU A 25 14.17 26.93 2.96
N PRO A 26 14.09 28.21 2.53
CA PRO A 26 12.95 28.69 1.79
C PRO A 26 13.06 28.07 0.41
N LEU A 27 12.45 26.89 0.24
CA LEU A 27 12.15 26.39 -1.08
C LEU A 27 11.28 27.47 -1.73
N PRO A 28 11.63 27.95 -2.94
CA PRO A 28 10.83 28.96 -3.59
C PRO A 28 9.39 28.43 -3.63
N ALA A 29 8.47 29.23 -3.09
CA ALA A 29 7.04 29.09 -3.32
C ALA A 29 6.76 29.46 -4.79
N SER A 30 7.42 28.76 -5.72
CA SER A 30 7.11 28.78 -7.13
C SER A 30 5.84 27.96 -7.26
N ALA A 31 4.72 28.69 -7.33
CA ALA A 31 3.42 28.29 -7.86
C ALA A 31 3.26 26.78 -8.04
N PHE A 32 2.68 26.13 -7.03
CA PHE A 32 2.10 24.79 -7.19
C PHE A 32 1.06 24.89 -8.29
N ASP A 33 1.47 24.50 -9.49
CA ASP A 33 0.55 24.31 -10.59
C ASP A 33 -0.15 22.98 -10.36
N ALA A 34 -1.35 23.06 -9.76
CA ALA A 34 -2.21 21.92 -9.51
C ALA A 34 -2.66 21.20 -10.79
N SER A 35 -2.35 21.73 -11.98
CA SER A 35 -2.48 21.00 -13.24
C SER A 35 -1.42 19.89 -13.42
N GLY A 36 -0.83 19.43 -12.30
CA GLY A 36 0.25 18.46 -12.19
C GLY A 36 0.16 17.36 -13.22
N GLY A 37 1.31 17.04 -13.81
CA GLY A 37 1.44 16.08 -14.90
C GLY A 37 0.76 14.74 -14.60
N ILE A 38 0.71 13.89 -15.62
CA ILE A 38 0.12 12.55 -15.52
C ILE A 38 0.75 11.78 -14.33
N ALA A 39 2.03 12.04 -14.03
CA ALA A 39 2.72 11.53 -12.84
C ALA A 39 2.04 11.90 -11.52
N SER A 40 1.77 13.19 -11.25
CA SER A 40 1.20 13.63 -9.96
C SER A 40 -0.22 13.09 -9.76
N ILE A 41 -1.02 13.00 -10.83
CA ILE A 41 -2.35 12.37 -10.79
C ILE A 41 -2.23 10.87 -10.46
N PHE A 42 -1.34 10.16 -11.15
CA PHE A 42 -1.11 8.73 -10.91
C PHE A 42 -0.58 8.47 -9.49
N ILE A 43 0.28 9.33 -8.96
CA ILE A 43 0.86 9.17 -7.62
C ILE A 43 -0.20 9.43 -6.54
N ILE A 44 -0.97 10.51 -6.66
CA ILE A 44 -1.98 10.84 -5.65
C ILE A 44 -3.14 9.83 -5.70
N LEU A 45 -3.72 9.58 -6.87
CA LEU A 45 -4.90 8.72 -7.00
C LEU A 45 -4.54 7.23 -7.09
N GLY A 46 -3.57 6.90 -7.94
CA GLY A 46 -3.15 5.53 -8.20
C GLY A 46 -2.35 4.94 -7.04
N LEU A 47 -1.18 5.50 -6.73
CA LEU A 47 -0.37 5.02 -5.60
C LEU A 47 -1.08 5.25 -4.26
N GLY A 48 -1.71 6.41 -4.03
CA GLY A 48 -2.47 6.67 -2.81
C GLY A 48 -3.61 5.67 -2.60
N GLY A 49 -4.47 5.49 -3.62
CA GLY A 49 -5.56 4.51 -3.58
C GLY A 49 -5.06 3.07 -3.41
N PHE A 50 -4.01 2.68 -4.14
CA PHE A 50 -3.36 1.38 -3.97
C PHE A 50 -2.83 1.20 -2.55
N THR A 51 -2.21 2.21 -1.96
CA THR A 51 -1.65 2.14 -0.61
C THR A 51 -2.75 1.88 0.43
N LEU A 52 -3.91 2.54 0.31
CA LEU A 52 -5.07 2.32 1.18
C LEU A 52 -5.64 0.90 1.05
N LEU A 53 -5.83 0.44 -0.19
CA LEU A 53 -6.30 -0.93 -0.45
C LEU A 53 -5.30 -1.97 0.06
N ASN A 54 -4.01 -1.73 -0.18
CA ASN A 54 -2.95 -2.59 0.30
C ASN A 54 -2.96 -2.64 1.83
N LEU A 55 -3.13 -1.52 2.53
CA LEU A 55 -3.24 -1.50 3.99
C LEU A 55 -4.43 -2.31 4.49
N PHE A 56 -5.58 -2.20 3.82
CA PHE A 56 -6.76 -3.05 4.10
C PHE A 56 -6.43 -4.54 3.94
N LEU A 57 -5.78 -4.93 2.84
CA LEU A 57 -5.35 -6.30 2.60
C LEU A 57 -4.33 -6.76 3.64
N GLN A 58 -3.40 -5.90 4.04
CA GLN A 58 -2.43 -6.23 5.06
C GLN A 58 -3.09 -6.51 6.40
N GLY A 59 -4.11 -5.73 6.77
CA GLY A 59 -4.96 -6.05 7.91
C GLY A 59 -5.61 -7.42 7.73
N LEU A 60 -6.33 -7.61 6.63
CA LEU A 60 -6.98 -8.89 6.36
C LEU A 60 -6.05 -10.11 6.52
N PHE A 61 -4.87 -10.05 5.90
CA PHE A 61 -3.87 -11.12 5.93
C PHE A 61 -3.20 -11.28 7.30
N PHE A 62 -2.98 -10.20 8.03
CA PHE A 62 -2.44 -10.25 9.39
C PHE A 62 -3.43 -10.90 10.36
N TRP A 63 -4.72 -10.55 10.30
CA TRP A 63 -5.74 -11.16 11.14
C TRP A 63 -6.09 -12.60 10.73
N ALA A 64 -5.92 -12.95 9.46
CA ALA A 64 -5.99 -14.33 8.97
C ALA A 64 -4.70 -15.14 9.20
N GLY A 65 -3.64 -14.54 9.77
CA GLY A 65 -2.39 -15.22 10.12
C GLY A 65 -1.49 -15.60 8.92
N LYS A 66 -1.68 -15.00 7.74
CA LYS A 66 -0.93 -15.35 6.52
C LYS A 66 0.53 -14.94 6.57
N TYR A 67 0.85 -13.87 7.30
CA TYR A 67 2.22 -13.39 7.44
C TYR A 67 3.13 -14.27 8.31
N ARG A 68 2.64 -15.37 8.89
CA ARG A 68 3.52 -16.38 9.49
C ARG A 68 4.41 -17.06 8.45
N SER A 69 3.91 -17.19 7.22
CA SER A 69 4.70 -17.75 6.11
C SER A 69 5.58 -16.67 5.51
N LYS A 70 6.91 -16.82 5.64
CA LYS A 70 7.88 -15.94 4.98
C LYS A 70 7.62 -15.84 3.48
N ARG A 71 7.35 -16.97 2.83
CA ARG A 71 7.07 -17.01 1.38
C ARG A 71 5.88 -16.12 1.01
N PHE A 72 4.81 -16.15 1.81
CA PHE A 72 3.65 -15.29 1.57
C PHE A 72 3.99 -13.82 1.79
N THR A 73 4.67 -13.49 2.90
CA THR A 73 5.08 -12.12 3.20
C THR A 73 5.94 -11.52 2.09
N TYR A 74 7.01 -12.21 1.67
CA TYR A 74 7.89 -11.73 0.60
C TYR A 74 7.15 -11.64 -0.73
N GLY A 75 6.29 -12.63 -1.06
CA GLY A 75 5.48 -12.59 -2.27
C GLY A 75 4.54 -11.39 -2.31
N HIS A 76 3.84 -11.10 -1.21
CA HIS A 76 2.97 -9.94 -1.12
C HIS A 76 3.77 -8.64 -1.26
N VAL A 77 4.84 -8.46 -0.48
CA VAL A 77 5.68 -7.25 -0.58
C VAL A 77 6.21 -7.06 -1.98
N LEU A 78 6.76 -8.12 -2.60
CA LEU A 78 7.32 -8.03 -3.96
C LEU A 78 6.25 -7.67 -4.99
N SER A 79 5.06 -8.26 -4.91
CA SER A 79 3.95 -7.92 -5.80
C SER A 79 3.47 -6.47 -5.61
N ALA A 80 3.41 -5.99 -4.37
CA ALA A 80 2.95 -4.65 -4.06
C ALA A 80 3.98 -3.56 -4.39
N SER A 81 5.28 -3.87 -4.35
CA SER A 81 6.37 -2.96 -4.69
C SER A 81 6.41 -2.54 -6.16
N LEU A 82 5.68 -3.21 -7.06
CA LEU A 82 5.61 -2.80 -8.47
C LEU A 82 5.01 -1.40 -8.62
N ILE A 83 3.98 -1.07 -7.83
CA ILE A 83 3.29 0.22 -7.91
C ILE A 83 4.18 1.41 -7.52
N PRO A 84 4.91 1.41 -6.38
CA PRO A 84 5.84 2.49 -6.06
C PRO A 84 7.02 2.56 -7.03
N ILE A 85 7.47 1.44 -7.61
CA ILE A 85 8.51 1.46 -8.67
C ILE A 85 8.00 2.19 -9.92
N ILE A 86 6.81 1.85 -10.39
CA ILE A 86 6.18 2.54 -11.54
C ILE A 86 5.98 4.03 -11.22
N SER A 87 5.53 4.34 -10.01
CA SER A 87 5.34 5.71 -9.53
C SER A 87 6.64 6.50 -9.54
N LEU A 88 7.76 5.88 -9.10
CA LEU A 88 9.08 6.50 -9.13
C LEU A 88 9.55 6.77 -10.56
N VAL A 89 9.37 5.82 -11.48
CA VAL A 89 9.71 6.00 -12.90
C VAL A 89 8.91 7.16 -13.49
N LEU A 90 7.61 7.24 -13.21
CA LEU A 90 6.76 8.34 -13.66
C LEU A 90 7.17 9.68 -13.06
N ALA A 91 7.47 9.74 -11.76
CA ALA A 91 7.96 10.94 -11.11
C ALA A 91 9.29 11.42 -11.69
N LEU A 92 10.18 10.51 -12.09
CA LEU A 92 11.45 10.87 -12.73
C LEU A 92 11.23 11.36 -14.17
N TYR A 93 10.30 10.75 -14.90
CA TYR A 93 10.04 11.06 -16.31
C TYR A 93 9.23 12.34 -16.54
N ASP A 94 8.20 12.57 -15.72
CA ASP A 94 7.20 13.63 -15.90
C ASP A 94 7.08 14.49 -14.62
N HIS A 95 8.17 15.18 -14.27
CA HIS A 95 8.16 16.21 -13.22
C HIS A 95 8.34 17.60 -13.82
N ARG A 96 7.56 18.57 -13.31
CA ARG A 96 7.61 19.97 -13.81
C ARG A 96 8.68 20.82 -13.14
N GLY A 97 9.30 20.32 -12.08
CA GLY A 97 10.37 20.99 -11.36
C GLY A 97 10.72 20.26 -10.06
N TRP A 98 11.72 20.78 -9.35
CA TRP A 98 12.24 20.13 -8.14
C TRP A 98 11.22 20.01 -7.01
N SER A 99 10.34 21.00 -6.84
CA SER A 99 9.30 20.98 -5.81
C SER A 99 8.27 19.86 -6.04
N ASP A 100 7.77 19.73 -7.27
CA ASP A 100 6.84 18.67 -7.68
C ASP A 100 7.48 17.28 -7.55
N PHE A 101 8.73 17.14 -8.00
CA PHE A 101 9.50 15.92 -7.81
C PHE A 101 9.67 15.56 -6.32
N ALA A 102 10.07 16.51 -5.48
CA ALA A 102 10.30 16.27 -4.06
C ALA A 102 9.01 15.84 -3.33
N LEU A 103 7.87 16.47 -3.67
CA LEU A 103 6.56 16.08 -3.14
C LEU A 103 6.19 14.65 -3.54
N ASN A 104 6.25 14.36 -4.84
CA ASN A 104 5.95 13.04 -5.40
C ASN A 104 6.86 11.96 -4.82
N PHE A 105 8.15 12.24 -4.69
CA PHE A 105 9.13 11.37 -4.06
C PHE A 105 8.79 11.10 -2.59
N GLY A 106 8.40 12.13 -1.83
CA GLY A 106 7.94 11.97 -0.45
C GLY A 106 6.75 11.01 -0.34
N ILE A 107 5.75 11.17 -1.21
CA ILE A 107 4.58 10.26 -1.26
C ILE A 107 5.01 8.84 -1.60
N ILE A 108 5.91 8.67 -2.57
CA ILE A 108 6.47 7.35 -2.94
C ILE A 108 7.19 6.71 -1.76
N CYS A 109 8.00 7.46 -1.01
CA CYS A 109 8.68 6.97 0.19
C CYS A 109 7.69 6.50 1.25
N VAL A 110 6.64 7.28 1.52
CA VAL A 110 5.58 6.91 2.49
C VAL A 110 4.85 5.64 2.03
N GLY A 111 4.42 5.59 0.77
CA GLY A 111 3.74 4.43 0.19
C GLY A 111 4.61 3.17 0.24
N THR A 112 5.90 3.30 -0.09
CA THR A 112 6.87 2.21 -0.01
C THR A 112 7.05 1.72 1.43
N GLY A 113 7.16 2.64 2.40
CA GLY A 113 7.24 2.29 3.82
C GLY A 113 6.03 1.48 4.28
N LEU A 114 4.82 1.87 3.87
CA LEU A 114 3.58 1.14 4.18
C LEU A 114 3.51 -0.21 3.46
N ILE A 115 4.04 -0.34 2.24
CA ILE A 115 4.12 -1.61 1.51
C ILE A 115 5.06 -2.60 2.20
N LEU A 116 6.11 -2.12 2.89
CA LEU A 116 7.08 -2.96 3.60
C LEU A 116 6.60 -3.42 4.98
N LEU A 117 5.48 -2.88 5.48
CA LEU A 117 4.91 -3.23 6.79
C LEU A 117 4.72 -4.74 7.02
N PRO A 118 4.33 -5.58 6.03
CA PRO A 118 4.24 -7.03 6.20
C PRO A 118 5.53 -7.69 6.69
N LEU A 119 6.71 -7.15 6.34
CA LEU A 119 8.00 -7.67 6.82
C LEU A 119 8.16 -7.49 8.33
N GLN A 120 7.57 -6.43 8.89
CA GLN A 120 7.52 -6.21 10.33
C GLN A 120 6.44 -7.10 10.98
N LEU A 121 5.27 -7.21 10.35
CA LEU A 121 4.17 -8.04 10.84
C LEU A 121 4.51 -9.53 10.89
N ASN A 122 5.38 -10.02 10.01
CA ASN A 122 5.89 -11.39 10.04
C ASN A 122 6.63 -11.73 11.34
N LYS A 123 7.26 -10.74 11.98
CA LYS A 123 8.02 -10.93 13.24
C LYS A 123 7.13 -11.00 14.47
N ILE A 124 5.85 -10.64 14.34
CA ILE A 124 4.89 -10.68 15.44
C ILE A 124 4.36 -12.09 15.55
N ASP A 125 4.66 -12.76 16.66
CA ASP A 125 4.19 -14.12 16.91
C ASP A 125 2.71 -14.07 17.33
N LYS A 126 1.82 -14.27 16.36
CA LYS A 126 0.37 -14.21 16.53
C LYS A 126 -0.23 -15.61 16.41
N VAL A 127 -1.03 -15.99 17.40
CA VAL A 127 -1.79 -17.25 17.41
C VAL A 127 -2.74 -17.32 16.22
N THR A 128 -2.81 -18.49 15.57
CA THR A 128 -3.68 -18.73 14.42
C THR A 128 -5.13 -18.45 14.79
N ASN A 129 -5.77 -17.51 14.09
CA ASN A 129 -7.17 -17.18 14.35
C ASN A 129 -8.06 -18.32 13.86
N ARG A 130 -8.92 -18.84 14.74
CA ARG A 130 -9.91 -19.88 14.41
C ARG A 130 -10.84 -19.47 13.26
N ASN A 131 -11.07 -18.18 13.09
CA ASN A 131 -11.96 -17.62 12.07
C ASN A 131 -11.21 -17.06 10.86
N ALA A 132 -9.95 -17.46 10.63
CA ALA A 132 -9.14 -16.96 9.51
C ALA A 132 -9.84 -17.10 8.15
N ASP A 133 -10.51 -18.23 7.90
CA ASP A 133 -11.24 -18.48 6.64
C ASP A 133 -12.38 -17.49 6.42
N TRP A 134 -13.13 -17.19 7.50
CA TRP A 134 -14.23 -16.23 7.48
C TRP A 134 -13.72 -14.81 7.23
N ILE A 135 -12.61 -14.42 7.86
CA ILE A 135 -11.99 -13.12 7.65
C ILE A 135 -11.65 -12.94 6.17
N LEU A 136 -10.99 -13.93 5.56
CA LEU A 136 -10.61 -13.85 4.14
C LEU A 136 -11.83 -13.83 3.21
N SER A 137 -12.81 -14.70 3.46
CA SER A 137 -14.00 -14.79 2.60
C SER A 137 -14.88 -13.55 2.68
N ILE A 138 -15.10 -13.01 3.88
CA ILE A 138 -15.84 -11.76 4.07
C ILE A 138 -15.07 -10.59 3.46
N GLY A 139 -13.75 -10.53 3.62
CA GLY A 139 -12.95 -9.50 2.98
C GLY A 139 -13.00 -9.54 1.46
N ALA A 140 -13.00 -10.74 0.86
CA ALA A 140 -13.21 -10.88 -0.58
C ALA A 140 -14.59 -10.33 -1.00
N LEU A 141 -15.65 -10.61 -0.24
CA LEU A 141 -16.98 -10.07 -0.51
C LEU A 141 -17.05 -8.55 -0.35
N ILE A 142 -16.37 -7.97 0.64
CA ILE A 142 -16.29 -6.52 0.82
C ILE A 142 -15.61 -5.88 -0.39
N LEU A 143 -14.47 -6.44 -0.83
CA LEU A 143 -13.77 -5.97 -2.02
C LEU A 143 -14.63 -6.12 -3.28
N PHE A 144 -15.42 -7.18 -3.38
CA PHE A 144 -16.34 -7.40 -4.48
C PHE A 144 -17.43 -6.33 -4.50
N LEU A 145 -18.04 -6.02 -3.35
CA LEU A 145 -19.03 -4.96 -3.25
C LEU A 145 -18.44 -3.60 -3.64
N LEU A 146 -17.22 -3.30 -3.19
CA LEU A 146 -16.49 -2.09 -3.59
C LEU A 146 -16.17 -2.07 -5.09
N SER A 147 -15.99 -3.23 -5.71
CA SER A 147 -15.70 -3.33 -7.15
C SER A 147 -16.87 -2.91 -8.04
N TYR A 148 -18.10 -2.85 -7.55
CA TYR A 148 -19.19 -2.22 -8.29
C TYR A 148 -19.00 -0.71 -8.46
N LEU A 149 -18.31 -0.05 -7.53
CA LEU A 149 -18.00 1.37 -7.62
C LEU A 149 -16.70 1.61 -8.39
N ILE A 150 -15.68 0.80 -8.12
CA ILE A 150 -14.36 0.90 -8.75
C ILE A 150 -14.04 -0.47 -9.38
N PRO A 151 -14.41 -0.70 -10.66
CA PRO A 151 -14.30 -2.01 -11.29
C PRO A 151 -12.93 -2.70 -11.18
N PRO A 152 -11.77 -2.02 -11.29
CA PRO A 152 -10.47 -2.67 -11.11
C PRO A 152 -10.27 -3.40 -9.77
N LEU A 153 -11.06 -3.08 -8.73
CA LEU A 153 -10.98 -3.76 -7.44
C LEU A 153 -11.42 -5.22 -7.48
N CYS A 154 -12.11 -5.66 -8.54
CA CYS A 154 -12.45 -7.07 -8.72
C CYS A 154 -11.19 -7.94 -8.78
N PHE A 155 -10.04 -7.41 -9.22
CA PHE A 155 -8.77 -8.14 -9.19
C PHE A 155 -8.36 -8.52 -7.76
N PHE A 156 -8.45 -7.59 -6.81
CA PHE A 156 -8.12 -7.87 -5.40
C PHE A 156 -9.10 -8.85 -4.77
N THR A 157 -10.38 -8.79 -5.16
CA THR A 157 -11.38 -9.80 -4.79
C THR A 157 -10.92 -11.20 -5.20
N LEU A 158 -10.52 -11.35 -6.47
CA LEU A 158 -10.04 -12.63 -7.00
C LEU A 158 -8.82 -13.12 -6.23
N VAL A 159 -7.84 -12.26 -5.99
CA VAL A 159 -6.62 -12.62 -5.26
C VAL A 159 -6.95 -13.12 -3.85
N VAL A 160 -7.77 -12.39 -3.09
CA VAL A 160 -8.14 -12.79 -1.72
C VAL A 160 -8.93 -14.09 -1.72
N ALA A 161 -9.87 -14.27 -2.64
CA ALA A 161 -10.65 -15.49 -2.75
C ALA A 161 -9.78 -16.73 -3.09
N HIS A 162 -8.81 -16.60 -4.00
CA HIS A 162 -7.85 -17.69 -4.27
C HIS A 162 -6.98 -17.99 -3.06
N ILE A 163 -6.50 -16.97 -2.33
CA ILE A 163 -5.73 -17.16 -1.10
C ILE A 163 -6.58 -17.90 -0.05
N CYS A 164 -7.86 -17.55 0.08
CA CYS A 164 -8.79 -18.25 0.98
C CYS A 164 -8.90 -19.73 0.59
N LEU A 165 -9.17 -20.04 -0.68
CA LEU A 165 -9.31 -21.42 -1.15
C LEU A 165 -8.02 -22.25 -1.02
N ALA A 166 -6.86 -21.63 -1.26
CA ALA A 166 -5.55 -22.26 -1.06
C ALA A 166 -5.27 -22.60 0.42
N SER A 167 -6.05 -22.04 1.35
CA SER A 167 -5.93 -22.28 2.79
C SER A 167 -6.79 -23.43 3.31
N THR A 168 -7.39 -24.22 2.42
CA THR A 168 -8.32 -25.32 2.74
C THR A 168 -9.44 -24.91 3.70
N PRO A 169 -10.29 -23.94 3.30
CA PRO A 169 -11.25 -23.34 4.21
C PRO A 169 -12.42 -24.29 4.53
N SER A 170 -13.09 -24.03 5.65
CA SER A 170 -14.35 -24.71 6.02
C SER A 170 -15.46 -24.50 4.97
N LYS A 171 -16.50 -25.36 4.99
CA LYS A 171 -17.51 -25.46 3.91
C LYS A 171 -18.15 -24.12 3.51
N MET A 172 -18.54 -23.29 4.47
CA MET A 172 -19.25 -22.03 4.20
C MET A 172 -18.32 -20.93 3.63
N PRO A 173 -17.17 -20.59 4.25
CA PRO A 173 -16.17 -19.71 3.64
C PRO A 173 -15.70 -20.17 2.25
N LYS A 174 -15.56 -21.49 2.05
CA LYS A 174 -15.24 -22.08 0.74
C LYS A 174 -16.28 -21.71 -0.31
N LEU A 175 -17.57 -21.88 0.00
CA LEU A 175 -18.67 -21.53 -0.90
C LEU A 175 -18.67 -20.02 -1.22
N LEU A 176 -18.50 -19.16 -0.20
CA LEU A 176 -18.44 -17.71 -0.37
C LEU A 176 -17.28 -17.29 -1.26
N SER A 177 -16.11 -17.94 -1.10
CA SER A 177 -14.95 -17.68 -1.94
C SER A 177 -15.19 -18.10 -3.39
N TYR A 178 -15.84 -19.24 -3.66
CA TYR A 178 -16.22 -19.60 -5.03
C TYR A 178 -17.23 -18.65 -5.64
N LEU A 179 -18.23 -18.19 -4.87
CA LEU A 179 -19.16 -17.16 -5.34
C LEU A 179 -18.42 -15.86 -5.67
N GLY A 180 -17.50 -15.43 -4.81
CA GLY A 180 -16.65 -14.27 -5.04
C GLY A 180 -15.77 -14.42 -6.30
N LEU A 181 -15.27 -15.63 -6.59
CA LEU A 181 -14.56 -15.91 -7.83
C LEU A 181 -15.46 -15.83 -9.06
N ALA A 182 -16.60 -16.51 -9.05
CA ALA A 182 -17.51 -16.54 -10.19
C ALA A 182 -17.98 -15.12 -10.55
N LEU A 183 -18.42 -14.36 -9.54
CA LEU A 183 -18.87 -12.99 -9.72
C LEU A 183 -17.71 -12.05 -10.07
N GLY A 184 -16.55 -12.20 -9.40
CA GLY A 184 -15.36 -11.40 -9.67
C GLY A 184 -14.82 -11.58 -11.09
N TYR A 185 -14.76 -12.81 -11.60
CA TYR A 185 -14.34 -13.07 -12.98
C TYR A 185 -15.33 -12.51 -13.99
N THR A 186 -16.63 -12.67 -13.74
CA THR A 186 -17.67 -12.12 -14.62
C THR A 186 -17.55 -10.60 -14.74
N LEU A 187 -17.41 -9.92 -13.60
CA LEU A 187 -17.25 -8.47 -13.57
C LEU A 187 -15.94 -8.01 -14.22
N LEU A 188 -14.83 -8.74 -13.98
CA LEU A 188 -13.54 -8.43 -14.60
C LEU A 188 -13.61 -8.55 -16.13
N ILE A 189 -14.18 -9.64 -16.65
CA ILE A 189 -14.34 -9.87 -18.09
C ILE A 189 -15.22 -8.77 -18.70
N TYR A 190 -16.35 -8.46 -18.07
CA TYR A 190 -17.23 -7.39 -18.51
C TYR A 190 -16.52 -6.04 -18.57
N TRP A 191 -15.78 -5.69 -17.52
CA TRP A 191 -15.04 -4.43 -17.45
C TRP A 191 -13.92 -4.36 -18.50
N LEU A 192 -13.16 -5.45 -18.69
CA LEU A 192 -12.12 -5.52 -19.73
C LEU A 192 -12.72 -5.37 -21.12
N TYR A 193 -13.85 -6.03 -21.40
CA TYR A 193 -14.56 -5.90 -22.67
C TYR A 193 -14.99 -4.46 -22.95
N GLN A 194 -15.59 -3.78 -21.97
CA GLN A 194 -15.99 -2.38 -22.10
C GLN A 194 -14.78 -1.46 -22.32
N THR A 195 -13.69 -1.70 -21.59
CA THR A 195 -12.46 -0.91 -21.72
C THR A 195 -11.85 -1.05 -23.11
N VAL A 196 -11.84 -2.27 -23.68
CA VAL A 196 -11.33 -2.51 -25.05
C VAL A 196 -12.20 -1.80 -26.09
N ILE A 197 -13.52 -1.84 -25.96
CA ILE A 197 -14.43 -1.11 -26.88
C ILE A 197 -14.18 0.39 -26.81
N MET A 198 -14.05 0.95 -25.60
CA MET A 198 -13.77 2.38 -25.43
C MET A 198 -12.42 2.81 -26.01
N LEU A 199 -11.42 1.91 -26.05
CA LEU A 199 -10.11 2.18 -26.65
C LEU A 199 -10.10 2.12 -28.18
N GLN A 200 -11.12 1.53 -28.80
CA GLN A 200 -11.25 1.43 -30.27
C GLN A 200 -11.96 2.63 -30.89
N HIS A 201 -12.50 3.54 -30.08
CA HIS A 201 -13.14 4.78 -30.47
C HIS A 201 -12.26 5.98 -30.14
#